data_AF-A0A1W6NVU5-F1
#
_entry.id   AF-A0A1W6NVU5-F1
#
_cell.length_a   1.000
_cell.length_b   1.000
_cell.length_c   1.000
_cell.angle_alpha   90.00
_cell.angle_beta   90.00
_cell.angle_gamma   90.00
#
_symmetry.space_group_name_H-M   'P 1'
#
loop_
_entity.id
_entity.type
_entity.pdbx_description
1 polymer ?
#
loop_
_entity_poly.entity_id
_entity_poly.type
_entity_poly.pdbx_seq_one_letter_code
_entity_poly.pdbx_strand_id
1 'polypeptide(L)'
;MIRKELCAIVGMTIPTFNSHRRNGDLPFKIDNSEGKDAAGRIWSNFTIHHAAKMLAARNLCDAHNITWAEAAKIMREPSTACGPYGVGHSYFEKDNIFIAQVEFANSRTNEDPQFMPRITLYKGLLQDIMESANSRAIAYTNSRKEGRAPQDEDICISSISAVNLSHNYKLAKKIAEHLGIDLQENDYALDPNGIE
;
A
#
# COMPACT_ATOMS: atom_id res chain seq x y z
N MET A 1 -3.50 -13.87 -14.33
CA MET A 1 -3.54 -14.74 -13.12
C MET A 1 -4.94 -14.76 -12.50
N ILE A 2 -5.47 -15.92 -12.12
CA ILE A 2 -6.78 -16.06 -11.45
C ILE A 2 -6.70 -15.85 -9.93
N ARG A 3 -7.85 -15.72 -9.26
CA ARG A 3 -7.92 -15.53 -7.80
C ARG A 3 -7.20 -16.61 -7.01
N LYS A 4 -7.36 -17.88 -7.39
CA LYS A 4 -6.71 -19.02 -6.73
C LYS A 4 -5.18 -18.87 -6.72
N GLU A 5 -4.61 -18.47 -7.85
CA GLU A 5 -3.17 -18.27 -8.02
C GLU A 5 -2.70 -17.05 -7.22
N LEU A 6 -3.44 -15.94 -7.26
CA LEU A 6 -3.16 -14.76 -6.43
C LEU A 6 -3.11 -15.12 -4.94
N CYS A 7 -4.13 -15.86 -4.48
CA CYS A 7 -4.23 -16.35 -3.10
C CYS A 7 -3.04 -17.27 -2.74
N ALA A 8 -2.65 -18.16 -3.64
CA ALA A 8 -1.51 -19.06 -3.44
C ALA A 8 -0.19 -18.28 -3.28
N ILE A 9 0.06 -17.27 -4.13
CA ILE A 9 1.29 -16.45 -4.03
C ILE A 9 1.37 -15.72 -2.69
N VAL A 10 0.24 -15.18 -2.22
CA VAL A 10 0.18 -14.38 -0.99
C VAL A 10 0.14 -15.27 0.27
N GLY A 11 -0.15 -16.56 0.11
CA GLY A 11 -0.41 -17.47 1.21
C GLY A 11 -1.71 -17.14 1.95
N MET A 12 -2.74 -16.72 1.21
CA MET A 12 -4.07 -16.38 1.71
C MET A 12 -5.09 -17.42 1.20
N THR A 13 -6.11 -17.75 2.01
CA THR A 13 -7.19 -18.62 1.54
C THR A 13 -8.23 -17.84 0.72
N ILE A 14 -8.91 -18.51 -0.23
CA ILE A 14 -9.98 -17.87 -1.02
C ILE A 14 -11.10 -17.30 -0.12
N PRO A 15 -11.59 -17.99 0.92
CA PRO A 15 -12.57 -17.42 1.84
C PRO A 15 -12.08 -16.13 2.54
N THR A 16 -10.81 -16.10 2.96
CA THR A 16 -10.20 -14.89 3.55
C THR A 16 -10.14 -13.74 2.53
N PHE A 17 -9.72 -14.02 1.29
CA PHE A 17 -9.72 -13.04 0.20
C PHE A 17 -11.13 -12.47 -0.04
N ASN A 18 -12.14 -13.35 -0.15
CA ASN A 18 -13.53 -12.95 -0.38
C ASN A 18 -14.08 -12.11 0.79
N SER A 19 -13.67 -12.40 2.02
CA SER A 19 -14.00 -11.58 3.19
C SER A 19 -13.44 -10.15 3.06
N HIS A 20 -12.15 -10.02 2.79
CA HIS A 20 -11.52 -8.70 2.59
C HIS A 20 -12.09 -7.96 1.38
N ARG A 21 -12.42 -8.69 0.30
CA ARG A 21 -13.10 -8.14 -0.87
C ARG A 21 -14.45 -7.52 -0.49
N ARG A 22 -15.31 -8.25 0.23
CA ARG A 22 -16.63 -7.78 0.65
C ARG A 22 -16.55 -6.57 1.59
N ASN A 23 -15.54 -6.53 2.45
CA ASN A 23 -15.33 -5.41 3.36
C ASN A 23 -14.71 -4.18 2.67
N GLY A 24 -14.25 -4.30 1.42
CA GLY A 24 -13.53 -3.23 0.76
C GLY A 24 -12.12 -3.03 1.32
N ASP A 25 -11.50 -4.08 1.85
CA ASP A 25 -10.17 -4.06 2.48
C ASP A 25 -9.11 -4.70 1.58
N LEU A 26 -9.26 -4.63 0.26
CA LEU A 26 -8.20 -5.04 -0.65
C LEU A 26 -7.21 -3.89 -0.88
N PRO A 27 -5.89 -4.18 -0.99
CA PRO A 27 -4.85 -3.17 -1.20
C PRO A 27 -4.85 -2.57 -2.62
N PHE A 28 -5.86 -2.87 -3.42
CA PHE A 28 -6.07 -2.40 -4.78
C PHE A 28 -7.57 -2.40 -5.12
N LYS A 29 -7.93 -1.74 -6.22
CA LYS A 29 -9.29 -1.76 -6.76
C LYS A 29 -9.47 -2.97 -7.69
N ILE A 30 -10.64 -3.61 -7.68
CA ILE A 30 -10.95 -4.81 -8.49
C ILE A 30 -11.54 -4.47 -9.86
N ASP A 31 -11.94 -3.21 -10.10
CA ASP A 31 -12.81 -2.81 -11.22
C ASP A 31 -12.35 -3.29 -12.62
N ASN A 32 -11.05 -3.58 -12.81
CA ASN A 32 -10.48 -4.08 -14.06
C ASN A 32 -9.81 -5.47 -13.93
N SER A 33 -10.09 -6.21 -12.87
CA SER A 33 -9.45 -7.49 -12.52
C SER A 33 -10.42 -8.62 -12.27
N GLU A 34 -11.71 -8.35 -12.06
CA GLU A 34 -12.76 -9.36 -12.06
C GLU A 34 -13.98 -8.89 -12.84
N GLY A 35 -14.64 -9.82 -13.53
CA GLY A 35 -15.93 -9.62 -14.19
C GLY A 35 -16.83 -10.83 -14.02
N LYS A 36 -18.15 -10.65 -14.18
CA LYS A 36 -19.10 -11.76 -14.25
C LYS A 36 -19.62 -11.89 -15.69
N ASP A 37 -19.68 -13.11 -16.19
CA ASP A 37 -20.37 -13.37 -17.46
C ASP A 37 -21.89 -13.49 -17.28
N ALA A 38 -22.61 -13.66 -18.39
CA ALA A 38 -24.07 -13.81 -18.39
C ALA A 38 -24.58 -15.03 -17.60
N ALA A 39 -23.73 -16.03 -17.34
CA ALA A 39 -24.04 -17.20 -16.52
C ALA A 39 -23.70 -16.99 -15.04
N GLY A 40 -23.26 -15.78 -14.65
CA GLY A 40 -22.88 -15.44 -13.29
C GLY A 40 -21.49 -15.95 -12.88
N ARG A 41 -20.71 -16.52 -13.81
CA ARG A 41 -19.37 -17.05 -13.51
C ARG A 41 -18.35 -15.93 -13.41
N ILE A 42 -17.41 -16.06 -12.46
CA ILE A 42 -16.38 -15.06 -12.22
C ILE A 42 -15.17 -15.30 -13.12
N TRP A 43 -14.83 -14.28 -13.89
CA TRP A 43 -13.61 -14.18 -14.68
C TRP A 43 -12.63 -13.27 -13.96
N SER A 44 -11.36 -13.65 -13.90
CA SER A 44 -10.34 -12.90 -13.19
C SER A 44 -9.11 -12.66 -14.06
N ASN A 45 -8.53 -11.48 -13.93
CA ASN A 45 -7.22 -11.13 -14.47
C ASN A 45 -6.44 -10.26 -13.47
N PHE A 46 -5.85 -10.92 -12.48
CA PHE A 46 -4.90 -10.28 -11.58
C PHE A 46 -3.49 -10.27 -12.17
N THR A 47 -2.72 -9.24 -11.84
CA THR A 47 -1.32 -9.10 -12.23
C THR A 47 -0.41 -9.39 -11.04
N ILE A 48 0.88 -9.57 -11.31
CA ILE A 48 1.90 -9.72 -10.26
C ILE A 48 1.98 -8.49 -9.33
N HIS A 49 1.56 -7.31 -9.81
CA HIS A 49 1.45 -6.10 -8.99
C HIS A 49 0.37 -6.22 -7.90
N HIS A 50 -0.74 -6.91 -8.19
CA HIS A 50 -1.77 -7.19 -7.18
C HIS A 50 -1.22 -8.10 -6.08
N ALA A 51 -0.50 -9.17 -6.46
CA ALA A 51 0.16 -10.06 -5.51
C ALA A 51 1.20 -9.32 -4.66
N ALA A 52 2.04 -8.50 -5.28
CA ALA A 52 3.04 -7.68 -4.59
C ALA A 52 2.40 -6.73 -3.55
N LYS A 53 1.27 -6.11 -3.88
CA LYS A 53 0.54 -5.24 -2.95
C LYS A 53 -0.07 -6.01 -1.78
N MET A 54 -0.56 -7.22 -2.00
CA MET A 54 -1.08 -8.07 -0.90
C MET A 54 0.02 -8.59 0.00
N LEU A 55 1.17 -9.00 -0.56
CA LEU A 55 2.35 -9.36 0.24
C LEU A 55 2.86 -8.17 1.05
N ALA A 56 2.90 -6.98 0.44
CA ALA A 56 3.28 -5.76 1.15
C ALA A 56 2.30 -5.42 2.29
N ALA A 57 0.98 -5.53 2.06
CA ALA A 57 -0.02 -5.33 3.11
C ALA A 57 0.13 -6.36 4.25
N ARG A 58 0.38 -7.63 3.93
CA ARG A 58 0.67 -8.67 4.92
C ARG A 58 1.91 -8.34 5.74
N ASN A 59 3.01 -7.96 5.10
CA ASN A 59 4.24 -7.58 5.80
C ASN A 59 4.03 -6.37 6.70
N LEU A 60 3.18 -5.41 6.32
CA LEU A 60 2.82 -4.31 7.21
C LEU A 60 2.10 -4.80 8.47
N CYS A 61 1.14 -5.72 8.32
CA CYS A 61 0.44 -6.33 9.46
C CYS A 61 1.43 -7.07 10.39
N ASP A 62 2.26 -7.93 9.80
CA ASP A 62 3.17 -8.82 10.53
C ASP A 62 4.30 -8.04 11.22
N ALA A 63 4.80 -6.96 10.61
CA ALA A 63 5.96 -6.20 11.12
C ALA A 63 5.58 -5.01 12.01
N HIS A 64 4.43 -4.35 11.76
CA HIS A 64 4.08 -3.09 12.43
C HIS A 64 2.81 -3.20 13.29
N ASN A 65 2.26 -4.40 13.47
CA ASN A 65 1.05 -4.67 14.25
C ASN A 65 -0.15 -3.77 13.86
N ILE A 66 -0.21 -3.35 12.60
CA ILE A 66 -1.36 -2.64 12.05
C ILE A 66 -2.39 -3.65 11.55
N THR A 67 -3.67 -3.25 11.53
CA THR A 67 -4.73 -4.11 11.03
C THR A 67 -4.63 -4.29 9.51
N TRP A 68 -5.20 -5.39 8.99
CA TRP A 68 -5.26 -5.60 7.54
C TRP A 68 -5.98 -4.47 6.81
N ALA A 69 -7.06 -3.93 7.37
CA ALA A 69 -7.80 -2.81 6.78
C ALA A 69 -6.92 -1.56 6.65
N GLU A 70 -6.11 -1.24 7.67
CA GLU A 70 -5.15 -0.15 7.63
C GLU A 70 -4.03 -0.41 6.61
N ALA A 71 -3.44 -1.62 6.62
CA ALA A 71 -2.42 -2.00 5.66
C ALA A 71 -2.94 -1.91 4.20
N ALA A 72 -4.15 -2.39 3.96
CA ALA A 72 -4.80 -2.30 2.65
C ALA A 72 -5.04 -0.85 2.24
N LYS A 73 -5.47 0.00 3.18
CA LYS A 73 -5.64 1.43 2.96
C LYS A 73 -4.32 2.10 2.55
N ILE A 74 -3.24 1.85 3.28
CA ILE A 74 -1.88 2.36 2.97
C ILE A 74 -1.46 2.00 1.55
N MET A 75 -1.73 0.76 1.11
CA MET A 75 -1.32 0.26 -0.21
C MET A 75 -2.22 0.72 -1.37
N ARG A 76 -3.46 1.10 -1.08
CA ARG A 76 -4.47 1.50 -2.07
C ARG A 76 -4.48 3.00 -2.31
N GLU A 77 -4.33 3.79 -1.25
CA GLU A 77 -4.49 5.23 -1.31
C GLU A 77 -3.36 5.93 -2.08
N PRO A 78 -3.64 7.10 -2.67
CA PRO A 78 -2.61 7.91 -3.29
C PRO A 78 -1.51 8.28 -2.29
N SER A 79 -0.26 8.20 -2.74
CA SER A 79 0.92 8.57 -1.96
C SER A 79 1.68 9.72 -2.62
N THR A 80 2.29 10.57 -1.79
CA THR A 80 3.22 11.61 -2.25
C THR A 80 4.50 10.95 -2.73
N ALA A 81 4.86 11.17 -3.99
CA ALA A 81 6.12 10.70 -4.56
C ALA A 81 7.30 11.50 -3.97
N CYS A 82 8.31 10.80 -3.47
CA CYS A 82 9.56 11.33 -2.97
C CYS A 82 10.69 10.91 -3.92
N GLY A 83 11.51 11.88 -4.33
CA GLY A 83 12.61 11.67 -5.28
C GLY A 83 12.22 11.84 -6.76
N PRO A 84 13.17 11.69 -7.70
CA PRO A 84 12.99 11.96 -9.14
C PRO A 84 12.20 10.88 -9.87
N TYR A 85 11.42 10.11 -9.14
CA TYR A 85 10.70 8.97 -9.64
C TYR A 85 9.28 9.47 -9.98
N GLY A 86 8.75 9.16 -11.17
CA GLY A 86 7.47 9.72 -11.67
C GLY A 86 6.22 9.21 -10.93
N VAL A 87 5.13 8.90 -11.63
CA VAL A 87 3.95 8.24 -11.04
C VAL A 87 3.79 6.84 -11.68
N GLY A 88 3.11 5.89 -11.02
CA GLY A 88 2.71 4.62 -11.65
C GLY A 88 3.54 3.36 -11.33
N HIS A 89 3.48 2.37 -12.23
CA HIS A 89 4.00 1.00 -12.09
C HIS A 89 5.52 0.87 -12.27
N SER A 90 6.17 1.85 -12.88
CA SER A 90 7.64 1.90 -13.10
C SER A 90 8.48 1.93 -11.81
N TYR A 91 7.83 1.96 -10.65
CA TYR A 91 8.45 1.86 -9.34
C TYR A 91 8.67 0.43 -8.85
N PHE A 92 7.84 -0.52 -9.27
CA PHE A 92 7.92 -1.89 -8.77
C PHE A 92 9.21 -2.60 -9.24
N GLU A 93 9.72 -2.19 -10.40
CA GLU A 93 10.95 -2.74 -10.99
C GLU A 93 12.22 -2.05 -10.48
N LYS A 94 12.10 -0.90 -9.82
CA LYS A 94 13.22 -0.20 -9.21
C LYS A 94 13.58 -0.85 -7.88
N ASP A 95 14.83 -0.70 -7.48
CA ASP A 95 15.28 -1.19 -6.18
C ASP A 95 14.87 -0.25 -5.05
N ASN A 96 14.54 -0.84 -3.91
CA ASN A 96 14.35 -0.15 -2.64
C ASN A 96 13.29 0.96 -2.64
N ILE A 97 12.20 0.79 -3.39
CA ILE A 97 11.03 1.65 -3.27
C ILE A 97 10.17 1.20 -2.10
N PHE A 98 9.91 2.13 -1.21
CA PHE A 98 9.03 1.96 -0.06
C PHE A 98 7.70 2.67 -0.30
N ILE A 99 6.65 2.13 0.30
CA ILE A 99 5.46 2.89 0.68
C ILE A 99 5.51 3.03 2.20
N ALA A 100 5.27 4.24 2.69
CA ALA A 100 5.28 4.54 4.11
C ALA A 100 4.07 5.38 4.52
N GLN A 101 3.42 4.99 5.60
CA GLN A 101 2.56 5.87 6.38
C GLN A 101 3.44 6.59 7.40
N VAL A 102 3.42 7.92 7.36
CA VAL A 102 4.12 8.75 8.34
C VAL A 102 3.06 9.48 9.17
N GLU A 103 3.18 9.34 10.50
CA GLU A 103 2.35 10.05 11.47
C GLU A 103 3.11 11.24 12.04
N PHE A 104 2.39 12.33 12.21
CA PHE A 104 2.87 13.59 12.76
C PHE A 104 2.09 13.91 14.02
N ALA A 105 2.79 14.45 15.02
CA ALA A 105 2.19 14.88 16.28
C ALA A 105 2.92 16.12 16.81
N ASN A 106 2.26 16.82 17.72
CA ASN A 106 2.92 17.85 18.52
C ASN A 106 4.01 17.20 19.39
N SER A 107 5.25 17.64 19.25
CA SER A 107 6.42 17.10 19.96
C SER A 107 6.35 17.24 21.48
N ARG A 108 5.54 18.18 22.00
CA ARG A 108 5.39 18.42 23.44
C ARG A 108 4.18 17.70 24.03
N THR A 109 3.05 17.70 23.32
CA THR A 109 1.78 17.19 23.85
C THR A 109 1.38 15.82 23.31
N ASN A 110 2.04 15.34 22.24
CA ASN A 110 1.62 14.18 21.43
C ASN A 110 0.21 14.31 20.83
N GLU A 111 -0.37 15.51 20.83
CA GLU A 111 -1.67 15.76 20.22
C GLU A 111 -1.57 15.83 18.70
N ASP A 112 -2.71 15.61 18.04
CA ASP A 112 -2.82 15.71 16.60
C ASP A 112 -2.53 17.15 16.12
N PRO A 113 -1.85 17.35 14.99
CA PRO A 113 -1.61 18.67 14.44
C PRO A 113 -2.93 19.36 14.04
N GLN A 114 -3.04 20.66 14.29
CA GLN A 114 -4.30 21.40 14.12
C GLN A 114 -4.66 21.65 12.64
N PHE A 115 -3.68 22.00 11.81
CA PHE A 115 -3.89 22.37 10.40
C PHE A 115 -3.03 21.55 9.42
N MET A 116 -2.33 20.55 9.94
CA MET A 116 -1.57 19.60 9.14
C MET A 116 -2.24 18.22 9.25
N PRO A 117 -2.35 17.45 8.16
CA PRO A 117 -2.81 16.08 8.26
C PRO A 117 -1.92 15.29 9.24
N ARG A 118 -2.53 14.70 10.26
CA ARG A 118 -1.85 13.79 11.20
C ARG A 118 -1.11 12.68 10.45
N ILE A 119 -1.69 12.19 9.37
CA ILE A 119 -1.16 11.07 8.59
C ILE A 119 -0.90 11.53 7.15
N THR A 120 0.25 11.15 6.60
CA THR A 120 0.53 11.29 5.17
C THR A 120 1.20 10.03 4.63
N LEU A 121 0.77 9.60 3.44
CA LEU A 121 1.39 8.49 2.73
C LEU A 121 2.47 8.99 1.77
N TYR A 122 3.63 8.35 1.82
CA TYR A 122 4.76 8.64 0.94
C TYR A 122 5.18 7.41 0.17
N LYS A 123 5.80 7.62 -0.99
CA LYS A 123 6.38 6.59 -1.84
C LYS A 123 7.71 7.05 -2.41
N GLY A 124 8.76 6.26 -2.27
CA GLY A 124 10.10 6.61 -2.73
C GLY A 124 11.17 5.79 -2.03
N LEU A 125 12.43 6.20 -2.11
CA LEU A 125 13.46 5.64 -1.23
C LEU A 125 13.16 6.03 0.21
N LEU A 126 13.51 5.16 1.16
CA LEU A 126 13.24 5.43 2.58
C LEU A 126 13.89 6.73 3.05
N GLN A 127 15.11 7.03 2.61
CA GLN A 127 15.79 8.28 2.93
C GLN A 127 15.03 9.51 2.41
N ASP A 128 14.61 9.50 1.15
CA ASP A 128 13.85 10.62 0.55
C ASP A 128 12.51 10.84 1.25
N ILE A 129 11.87 9.76 1.70
CA ILE A 129 10.64 9.82 2.50
C ILE A 129 10.91 10.51 3.84
N MET A 130 11.98 10.11 4.55
CA MET A 130 12.37 10.72 5.82
C MET A 130 12.67 12.21 5.66
N GLU A 131 13.45 12.58 4.64
CA GLU A 131 13.81 13.96 4.35
C GLU A 131 12.57 14.80 3.99
N SER A 132 11.67 14.27 3.16
CA SER A 132 10.43 14.95 2.78
C SER A 132 9.50 15.15 3.97
N ALA A 133 9.32 14.12 4.80
CA ALA A 133 8.47 14.20 5.99
C ALA A 133 9.02 15.17 7.03
N ASN A 134 10.33 15.13 7.31
CA ASN A 134 10.98 16.08 8.22
C ASN A 134 10.90 17.51 7.70
N SER A 135 11.18 17.73 6.41
CA SER A 135 11.08 19.05 5.80
C SER A 135 9.68 19.63 5.91
N ARG A 136 8.65 18.79 5.75
CA ARG A 136 7.25 19.19 5.92
C ARG A 136 6.93 19.58 7.36
N ALA A 137 7.36 18.80 8.34
CA ALA A 137 7.14 19.10 9.76
C ALA A 137 7.85 20.40 10.19
N ILE A 138 9.08 20.61 9.73
CA ILE A 138 9.86 21.85 9.96
C ILE A 138 9.17 23.04 9.29
N ALA A 139 8.77 22.92 8.02
CA ALA A 139 8.10 24.00 7.30
C ALA A 139 6.80 24.41 7.97
N TYR A 140 6.00 23.43 8.42
CA TYR A 140 4.77 23.71 9.18
C TYR A 140 5.09 24.45 10.49
N THR A 141 6.00 23.93 11.30
CA THR A 141 6.41 24.53 12.57
C THR A 141 6.90 25.97 12.41
N ASN A 142 7.74 26.23 11.40
CA ASN A 142 8.26 27.57 11.11
C ASN A 142 7.13 28.52 10.69
N SER A 143 6.22 28.07 9.83
CA SER A 143 5.08 28.88 9.39
C SER A 143 4.15 29.30 10.54
N ARG A 144 4.00 28.44 11.57
CA ARG A 144 3.20 28.74 12.77
C ARG A 144 3.90 29.73 13.70
N LYS A 145 5.23 29.63 13.84
CA LYS A 145 6.05 30.57 14.64
C LYS A 145 6.06 31.98 14.05
N GLU A 146 6.10 32.12 12.73
CA GLU A 146 6.08 33.42 12.05
C GLU A 146 4.69 34.09 12.07
N GLY A 147 3.62 33.30 12.12
CA GLY A 147 2.23 33.76 11.93
C GLY A 147 1.49 34.34 13.15
N ARG A 148 2.16 34.64 14.28
CA ARG A 148 1.52 35.05 15.55
C ARG A 148 0.37 34.12 16.01
N ALA A 149 0.47 32.83 15.71
CA ALA A 149 -0.50 31.86 16.22
C ALA A 149 -0.31 31.69 17.75
N PRO A 150 -1.38 31.59 18.56
CA PRO A 150 -1.27 31.65 20.02
C PRO A 150 -0.64 30.42 20.70
N GLN A 151 -0.10 29.46 19.96
CA GLN A 151 0.41 28.20 20.51
C GLN A 151 1.69 27.78 19.78
N ASP A 152 2.73 27.48 20.56
CA ASP A 152 3.96 26.82 20.12
C ASP A 152 3.65 25.40 19.63
N GLU A 153 3.13 25.30 18.41
CA GLU A 153 2.90 24.02 17.75
C GLU A 153 4.20 23.58 17.06
N ASP A 154 4.96 22.74 17.75
CA ASP A 154 6.22 22.17 17.25
C ASP A 154 5.95 20.72 16.84
N ILE A 155 5.87 20.47 15.53
CA ILE A 155 5.46 19.18 14.97
C ILE A 155 6.68 18.31 14.68
N CYS A 156 6.61 17.04 15.07
CA CYS A 156 7.60 16.03 14.72
C CYS A 156 6.94 14.80 14.09
N ILE A 157 7.77 13.93 13.51
CA ILE A 157 7.33 12.59 13.13
C ILE A 157 7.20 11.75 14.40
N SER A 158 6.02 11.18 14.64
CA SER A 158 5.76 10.32 15.80
C SER A 158 5.89 8.84 15.48
N SER A 159 5.58 8.44 14.23
CA SER A 159 5.64 7.04 13.80
C SER A 159 5.84 6.93 12.29
N ILE A 160 6.47 5.85 11.85
CA ILE A 160 6.61 5.49 10.44
C ILE A 160 6.37 3.99 10.28
N SER A 161 5.30 3.65 9.56
CA SER A 161 5.00 2.28 9.14
C SER A 161 5.33 2.15 7.66
N ALA A 162 6.42 1.47 7.33
CA ALA A 162 6.94 1.37 5.98
C ALA A 162 7.12 -0.08 5.50
N VAL A 163 6.94 -0.29 4.20
CA VAL A 163 7.16 -1.58 3.54
C VAL A 163 7.89 -1.41 2.22
N ASN A 164 8.87 -2.28 1.97
CA ASN A 164 9.62 -2.31 0.72
C ASN A 164 8.77 -2.97 -0.38
N LEU A 165 8.18 -2.14 -1.24
CA LEU A 165 7.30 -2.58 -2.33
C LEU A 165 8.08 -3.35 -3.39
N SER A 166 9.27 -2.89 -3.74
CA SER A 166 10.15 -3.53 -4.71
C SER A 166 10.54 -4.95 -4.29
N HIS A 167 10.86 -5.13 -3.01
CA HIS A 167 11.16 -6.43 -2.45
C HIS A 167 9.96 -7.38 -2.57
N ASN A 168 8.76 -6.92 -2.17
CA ASN A 168 7.55 -7.73 -2.24
C ASN A 168 7.15 -8.09 -3.68
N TYR A 169 7.46 -7.24 -4.65
CA TYR A 169 7.29 -7.54 -6.07
C TYR A 169 8.21 -8.66 -6.55
N LYS A 170 9.50 -8.57 -6.21
CA LYS A 170 10.47 -9.63 -6.53
C LYS A 170 10.13 -10.94 -5.82
N LEU A 171 9.64 -10.86 -4.58
CA LEU A 171 9.17 -12.01 -3.83
C LEU A 171 7.95 -12.66 -4.51
N ALA A 172 6.96 -11.86 -4.91
CA ALA A 172 5.78 -12.35 -5.63
C ALA A 172 6.20 -13.08 -6.92
N LYS A 173 7.11 -12.51 -7.71
CA LYS A 173 7.64 -13.14 -8.93
C LYS A 173 8.27 -14.50 -8.64
N LYS A 174 9.17 -14.57 -7.66
CA LYS A 174 9.84 -15.82 -7.27
C LYS A 174 8.86 -16.90 -6.79
N ILE A 175 7.83 -16.50 -6.04
CA ILE A 175 6.80 -17.45 -5.59
C ILE A 175 5.98 -17.94 -6.80
N ALA A 176 5.58 -17.05 -7.71
CA ALA A 176 4.87 -17.42 -8.93
C ALA A 176 5.68 -18.43 -9.78
N GLU A 177 6.97 -18.13 -9.99
CA GLU A 177 7.91 -19.02 -10.69
C GLU A 177 7.99 -20.39 -10.01
N HIS A 178 8.13 -20.43 -8.68
CA HIS A 178 8.19 -21.68 -7.93
C HIS A 178 6.90 -22.51 -8.02
N LEU A 179 5.75 -21.84 -8.08
CA LEU A 179 4.44 -22.47 -8.21
C LEU A 179 4.08 -22.84 -9.67
N GLY A 180 4.93 -22.49 -10.64
CA GLY A 180 4.66 -22.70 -12.06
C GLY A 180 3.48 -21.86 -12.58
N ILE A 181 3.20 -20.72 -11.97
CA ILE A 181 2.11 -19.82 -12.38
C ILE A 181 2.60 -18.98 -13.56
N ASP A 182 1.92 -19.09 -14.70
CA ASP A 182 2.21 -18.26 -15.87
C ASP A 182 1.71 -16.83 -15.65
N LEU A 183 2.60 -15.86 -15.84
CA LEU A 183 2.33 -14.43 -15.58
C LEU A 183 1.76 -13.70 -16.79
N GLN A 184 1.18 -14.40 -17.78
CA GLN A 184 0.63 -13.78 -18.99
C GLN A 184 -0.23 -12.57 -18.66
N GLU A 185 0.03 -11.46 -19.35
CA GLU A 185 -0.48 -10.15 -18.94
C GLU A 185 -1.95 -9.91 -19.32
N ASN A 186 -2.55 -10.67 -20.24
CA ASN A 186 -3.72 -10.13 -20.97
C ASN A 186 -4.96 -11.02 -21.09
N ASP A 187 -4.97 -12.26 -20.57
CA ASP A 187 -6.14 -13.12 -20.73
C ASP A 187 -6.91 -13.28 -19.41
N TYR A 188 -8.18 -12.85 -19.44
CA TYR A 188 -9.15 -13.22 -18.41
C TYR A 188 -9.35 -14.73 -18.42
N ALA A 189 -9.25 -15.34 -17.25
CA ALA A 189 -9.52 -16.76 -17.07
C ALA A 189 -10.66 -16.96 -16.07
N LEU A 190 -11.47 -17.99 -16.34
CA LEU A 190 -12.56 -18.41 -15.49
C LEU A 190 -12.01 -18.92 -14.15
N ASP A 191 -12.47 -18.38 -13.01
CA ASP A 191 -12.14 -18.91 -11.69
C ASP A 191 -13.00 -20.16 -11.40
N PRO A 192 -12.41 -21.38 -11.38
CA PRO A 192 -13.16 -22.60 -11.16
C PRO A 192 -13.79 -22.68 -9.75
N ASN A 193 -13.35 -21.83 -8.81
CA ASN A 193 -13.86 -21.75 -7.43
C ASN A 193 -14.58 -20.43 -7.16
N GLY A 194 -15.02 -19.72 -8.20
CA GLY A 194 -15.65 -18.40 -8.13
C GLY A 194 -17.04 -18.38 -7.50
N ILE A 195 -17.22 -18.98 -6.32
CA ILE A 195 -18.47 -19.00 -5.55
C ILE A 195 -18.41 -17.82 -4.57
N GLU A 196 -19.46 -16.99 -4.55
CA GLU A 196 -19.59 -15.84 -3.63
C GLU A 196 -19.89 -16.24 -2.18
#